data_AF-A0A7C5MSK5-F1
#
_entry.id   AF-A0A7C5MSK5-F1
#
_cell.length_a   1.000
_cell.length_b   1.000
_cell.length_c   1.000
_cell.angle_alpha   90.00
_cell.angle_beta   90.00
_cell.angle_gamma   90.00
#
_symmetry.space_group_name_H-M   'P 1'
#
loop_
_entity.id
_entity.type
_entity.pdbx_description
1 polymer ?
#
loop_
_entity_poly.entity_id
_entity_poly.type
_entity_poly.pdbx_seq_one_letter_code
_entity_poly.pdbx_strand_id
1 'polypeptide(L)'
;MGAGLKSLSEFGRDEWVAREEKRRQDGASRGRLGLLRQAWQGVDSRLRWLAALLLATLVPLLASNVYVVQVAGLTGLYVILALGLNVVAGLGGLLDLGYVAFYGVGAYLYALLASPQFGLHWPFLLILPLAVAAVALLGFLLGAPSLRLRGDYLAIVTLGFGQIA
;
A
#
# COMPACT_ATOMS: atom_id res chain seq x y z
N MET A 1 4.72 -7.60 -53.82
CA MET A 1 3.57 -6.77 -53.44
C MET A 1 3.39 -6.72 -51.92
N GLY A 2 4.27 -6.03 -51.17
CA GLY A 2 4.15 -6.03 -49.70
C GLY A 2 4.86 -4.91 -48.93
N ALA A 3 5.71 -4.10 -49.56
CA ALA A 3 6.48 -3.06 -48.86
C ALA A 3 5.76 -1.70 -48.74
N GLY A 4 4.67 -1.47 -49.47
CA GLY A 4 3.96 -0.17 -49.52
C GLY A 4 2.85 0.03 -48.48
N LEU A 5 2.45 -1.00 -47.74
CA LEU A 5 1.33 -0.93 -46.79
C LEU A 5 1.76 -0.61 -45.34
N LYS A 6 3.05 -0.69 -45.01
CA LYS A 6 3.52 -0.36 -43.65
C LYS A 6 3.61 1.15 -43.40
N SER A 7 4.03 1.95 -44.39
CA SER A 7 4.22 3.40 -44.21
C SER A 7 2.90 4.17 -44.00
N LEU A 8 1.81 3.71 -44.61
CA LEU A 8 0.48 4.33 -44.46
C LEU A 8 -0.14 4.10 -43.08
N SER A 9 0.39 3.16 -42.30
CA SER A 9 -0.10 2.87 -40.94
C SER A 9 0.69 3.63 -39.86
N GLU A 10 1.90 4.07 -40.14
CA GLU A 10 2.72 4.89 -39.22
C GLU A 10 2.42 6.38 -39.40
N PHE A 11 2.04 6.81 -40.62
CA PHE A 11 1.66 8.18 -40.90
C PHE A 11 0.30 8.53 -40.26
N GLY A 12 0.34 9.19 -39.11
CA GLY A 12 -0.83 9.74 -38.42
C GLY A 12 -1.12 9.13 -37.04
N ARG A 13 -0.66 7.90 -36.73
CA ARG A 13 -0.80 7.34 -35.37
C ARG A 13 0.16 8.01 -34.39
N ASP A 14 1.42 8.19 -34.77
CA ASP A 14 2.44 8.72 -33.85
C ASP A 14 2.23 10.21 -33.59
N GLU A 15 1.82 10.97 -34.61
CA GLU A 15 1.49 12.38 -34.42
C GLU A 15 0.18 12.59 -33.66
N TRP A 16 -0.82 11.74 -33.87
CA TRP A 16 -2.08 11.84 -33.13
C TRP A 16 -1.87 11.45 -31.66
N VAL A 17 -1.12 10.38 -31.40
CA VAL A 17 -0.74 9.95 -30.04
C VAL A 17 0.12 11.02 -29.37
N ALA A 18 1.13 11.58 -30.05
CA ALA A 18 1.96 12.66 -29.49
C ALA A 18 1.15 13.94 -29.22
N ARG A 19 0.18 14.29 -30.08
CA ARG A 19 -0.73 15.42 -29.86
C ARG A 19 -1.69 15.16 -28.70
N GLU A 20 -2.16 13.93 -28.53
CA GLU A 20 -3.08 13.55 -27.46
C GLU A 20 -2.38 13.41 -26.10
N GLU A 21 -1.15 12.89 -26.07
CA GLU A 21 -0.28 12.90 -24.89
C GLU A 21 0.05 14.34 -24.47
N LYS A 22 0.37 15.21 -25.44
CA LYS A 22 0.58 16.64 -25.17
C LYS A 22 -0.68 17.32 -24.67
N ARG A 23 -1.88 16.99 -25.22
CA ARG A 23 -3.18 17.47 -24.71
C ARG A 23 -3.48 16.99 -23.29
N ARG A 24 -3.16 15.73 -22.97
CA ARG A 24 -3.30 15.16 -21.61
C ARG A 24 -2.32 15.81 -20.63
N GLN A 25 -1.08 16.06 -21.04
CA GLN A 25 -0.07 16.75 -20.25
C GLN A 25 -0.45 18.23 -20.04
N ASP A 26 -0.91 18.93 -21.07
CA ASP A 26 -1.34 20.34 -21.01
C ASP A 26 -2.66 20.51 -20.24
N GLY A 27 -3.59 19.56 -20.33
CA GLY A 27 -4.85 19.55 -19.59
C GLY A 27 -4.66 19.24 -18.09
N ALA A 28 -3.73 18.35 -17.75
CA ALA A 28 -3.40 18.03 -16.36
C ALA A 28 -2.56 19.12 -15.67
N SER A 29 -1.76 19.88 -16.44
CA SER A 29 -0.87 20.93 -15.92
C SER A 29 -1.52 22.31 -15.80
N ARG A 30 -2.58 22.60 -16.55
CA ARG A 30 -3.28 23.91 -16.51
C ARG A 30 -4.43 24.02 -15.50
N GLY A 31 -4.88 22.93 -14.90
CA GLY A 31 -5.93 22.96 -13.88
C GLY A 31 -5.41 23.49 -12.54
N ARG A 32 -6.26 24.15 -11.74
CA ARG A 32 -5.99 24.54 -10.34
C ARG A 32 -5.40 23.40 -9.49
N LEU A 33 -5.74 22.16 -9.87
CA LEU A 33 -5.23 20.91 -9.28
C LEU A 33 -3.74 20.66 -9.59
N GLY A 34 -3.23 21.08 -10.74
CA GLY A 34 -1.82 21.00 -11.12
C GLY A 34 -0.93 21.95 -10.30
N LEU A 35 -1.42 23.17 -10.03
CA LEU A 35 -0.74 24.13 -9.15
C LEU A 35 -0.68 23.64 -7.69
N LEU A 36 -1.79 23.08 -7.17
CA LEU A 36 -1.81 22.46 -5.85
C LEU A 36 -0.87 21.25 -5.77
N ARG A 37 -0.83 20.42 -6.83
CA ARG A 37 0.07 19.25 -6.91
C ARG A 37 1.54 19.67 -6.97
N GLN A 38 1.87 20.72 -7.72
CA GLN A 38 3.22 21.27 -7.83
C GLN A 38 3.66 21.94 -6.52
N ALA A 39 2.77 22.66 -5.85
CA ALA A 39 3.01 23.20 -4.51
C ALA A 39 3.26 22.09 -3.48
N TRP A 40 2.49 20.99 -3.53
CA TRP A 40 2.65 19.86 -2.62
C TRP A 40 3.89 18.99 -2.92
N GLN A 41 4.33 18.95 -4.18
CA GLN A 41 5.58 18.30 -4.61
C GLN A 41 6.82 19.15 -4.32
N GLY A 42 6.67 20.48 -4.22
CA GLY A 42 7.74 21.40 -3.81
C GLY A 42 8.01 21.39 -2.30
N VAL A 43 7.19 20.71 -1.50
CA VAL A 43 7.43 20.53 -0.06
C VAL A 43 8.43 19.41 0.16
N ASP A 44 9.51 19.72 0.87
CA ASP A 44 10.53 18.75 1.27
C ASP A 44 9.91 17.49 1.90
N SER A 45 10.40 16.31 1.48
CA SER A 45 9.90 15.01 1.95
C SER A 45 9.86 14.92 3.49
N ARG A 46 10.85 15.52 4.17
CA ARG A 46 10.93 15.59 5.64
C ARG A 46 9.76 16.36 6.24
N LEU A 47 9.33 17.46 5.63
CA LEU A 47 8.22 18.28 6.13
C LEU A 47 6.88 17.57 5.93
N ARG A 48 6.73 16.76 4.87
CA ARG A 48 5.55 15.92 4.65
C ARG A 48 5.44 14.81 5.70
N TRP A 49 6.56 14.15 6.05
CA TRP A 49 6.58 13.16 7.14
C TRP A 49 6.33 13.79 8.51
N LEU A 50 6.89 14.98 8.77
CA LEU A 50 6.63 15.72 10.00
C LEU A 50 5.16 16.14 10.12
N ALA A 51 4.56 16.64 9.04
CA ALA A 51 3.14 16.99 9.03
C ALA A 51 2.25 15.77 9.28
N ALA A 52 2.59 14.60 8.71
CA ALA A 52 1.87 13.35 8.96
C ALA A 52 1.99 12.89 10.42
N LEU A 53 3.19 12.93 11.01
CA LEU A 53 3.43 12.61 12.43
C LEU A 53 2.70 13.57 13.37
N LEU A 54 2.74 14.86 13.04
CA LEU A 54 2.09 15.92 13.82
C LEU A 54 0.57 15.75 13.78
N LEU A 55 -0.01 15.47 12.60
CA LEU A 55 -1.42 15.15 12.46
C LEU A 55 -1.80 13.87 13.24
N ALA A 56 -1.01 12.80 13.13
CA ALA A 56 -1.26 11.54 13.84
C ALA A 56 -1.23 11.71 15.37
N THR A 57 -0.43 12.64 15.88
CA THR A 57 -0.33 12.93 17.32
C THR A 57 -1.43 13.90 17.77
N LEU A 58 -1.76 14.92 16.98
CA LEU A 58 -2.76 15.94 17.34
C LEU A 58 -4.19 15.41 17.32
N VAL A 59 -4.52 14.48 16.42
CA VAL A 59 -5.89 13.92 16.31
C VAL A 59 -6.36 13.30 17.63
N PRO A 60 -5.63 12.37 18.29
CA PRO A 60 -6.05 11.81 19.58
C PRO A 60 -5.97 12.80 20.74
N LEU A 61 -5.13 13.85 20.66
CA LEU A 61 -5.00 14.88 21.70
C LEU A 61 -6.12 15.92 21.66
N LEU A 62 -6.66 16.24 20.47
CA LEU A 62 -7.77 17.17 20.29
C LEU A 62 -9.14 16.48 20.38
N ALA A 63 -9.20 15.18 20.07
CA ALA A 63 -10.43 14.40 20.12
C ALA A 63 -10.66 13.84 21.54
N SER A 64 -11.43 14.57 22.35
CA SER A 64 -11.92 14.09 23.67
C SER A 64 -12.98 12.98 23.57
N ASN A 65 -13.47 12.67 22.36
CA ASN A 65 -14.49 11.66 22.11
C ASN A 65 -13.86 10.32 21.65
N VAL A 66 -14.08 9.27 22.44
CA VAL A 66 -13.62 7.90 22.18
C VAL A 66 -13.99 7.40 20.77
N TYR A 67 -15.18 7.76 20.28
CA TYR A 67 -15.63 7.37 18.93
C TYR A 67 -14.69 7.93 17.84
N VAL A 68 -14.31 9.20 17.94
CA VAL A 68 -13.45 9.85 16.94
C VAL A 68 -12.05 9.25 16.96
N VAL A 69 -11.52 8.94 18.15
CA VAL A 69 -10.23 8.28 18.31
C VAL A 69 -10.25 6.88 17.70
N GLN A 70 -11.32 6.11 17.91
CA GLN A 70 -11.46 4.76 17.35
C GLN A 70 -11.58 4.79 15.82
N VAL A 71 -12.40 5.68 15.26
CA VAL A 71 -12.54 5.84 13.81
C VAL A 71 -11.22 6.31 13.18
N ALA A 72 -10.52 7.25 13.82
CA ALA A 72 -9.20 7.69 13.36
C ALA A 72 -8.17 6.56 13.40
N GLY A 73 -8.17 5.74 14.46
CA GLY A 73 -7.32 4.57 14.58
C GLY A 73 -7.57 3.53 13.49
N LEU A 74 -8.84 3.20 13.23
CA LEU A 74 -9.22 2.28 12.14
C LEU A 74 -8.86 2.86 10.76
N THR A 75 -9.04 4.15 10.56
CA THR A 75 -8.67 4.83 9.31
C THR A 75 -7.16 4.76 9.11
N GLY A 76 -6.36 5.07 10.13
CA GLY A 76 -4.90 4.96 10.08
C GLY A 76 -4.44 3.53 9.79
N LEU A 77 -5.07 2.54 10.42
CA LEU A 77 -4.82 1.13 10.14
C LEU A 77 -5.07 0.79 8.66
N TYR A 78 -6.23 1.16 8.10
CA TYR A 78 -6.53 0.89 6.70
C TYR A 78 -5.62 1.65 5.73
N VAL A 79 -5.17 2.86 6.08
CA VAL A 79 -4.17 3.60 5.29
C VAL A 79 -2.84 2.83 5.25
N ILE A 80 -2.36 2.34 6.40
CA ILE A 80 -1.12 1.54 6.45
C ILE A 80 -1.28 0.24 5.65
N LEU A 81 -2.43 -0.44 5.78
CA LEU A 81 -2.73 -1.64 5.01
C LEU A 81 -2.74 -1.37 3.50
N ALA A 82 -3.40 -0.30 3.07
CA ALA A 82 -3.45 0.10 1.66
C ALA A 82 -2.06 0.48 1.13
N LEU A 83 -1.25 1.18 1.92
CA LEU A 83 0.13 1.50 1.55
C LEU A 83 1.00 0.24 1.43
N GLY A 84 0.88 -0.71 2.36
CA GLY A 84 1.59 -1.98 2.29
C GLY A 84 1.20 -2.79 1.05
N LEU A 85 -0.10 -2.90 0.76
CA LEU A 85 -0.58 -3.54 -0.46
C LEU A 85 -0.10 -2.81 -1.72
N ASN A 86 -0.08 -1.46 -1.72
CA ASN A 86 0.43 -0.67 -2.84
C ASN A 86 1.93 -0.90 -3.09
N VAL A 87 2.72 -1.17 -2.05
CA VAL A 87 4.13 -1.54 -2.19
C VAL A 87 4.25 -2.91 -2.88
N VAL A 88 3.48 -3.91 -2.43
CA VAL A 88 3.52 -5.27 -3.01
C VAL A 88 3.01 -5.28 -4.45
N ALA A 89 1.83 -4.71 -4.69
CA ALA A 89 1.23 -4.66 -6.02
C ALA A 89 1.99 -3.71 -6.95
N GLY A 90 2.45 -2.56 -6.45
CA GLY A 90 3.11 -1.52 -7.25
C GLY A 90 4.57 -1.82 -7.60
N LEU A 91 5.35 -2.39 -6.66
CA LEU A 91 6.76 -2.74 -6.93
C LEU A 91 6.92 -4.19 -7.39
N GLY A 92 6.08 -5.10 -6.90
CA GLY A 92 6.14 -6.52 -7.25
C GLY A 92 5.40 -6.87 -8.54
N GLY A 93 4.44 -6.05 -8.99
CA GLY A 93 3.63 -6.33 -10.19
C GLY A 93 2.76 -7.59 -10.07
N LEU A 94 2.59 -8.11 -8.86
CA LEU A 94 1.88 -9.34 -8.54
C LEU A 94 0.64 -8.99 -7.71
N LEU A 95 -0.48 -9.67 -7.99
CA LEU A 95 -1.71 -9.50 -7.22
C LEU A 95 -1.63 -10.34 -5.93
N ASP A 96 -1.51 -9.68 -4.79
CA ASP A 96 -1.56 -10.32 -3.46
C ASP A 96 -2.96 -10.17 -2.85
N LEU A 97 -3.74 -11.25 -2.90
CA LEU A 97 -5.09 -11.31 -2.30
C LEU A 97 -5.06 -11.84 -0.86
N GLY A 98 -3.92 -12.37 -0.41
CA GLY A 98 -3.73 -12.95 0.92
C GLY A 98 -3.17 -11.97 1.95
N TYR A 99 -2.95 -10.71 1.55
CA TYR A 99 -2.36 -9.66 2.39
C TYR A 99 -3.04 -9.52 3.78
N VAL A 100 -4.37 -9.66 3.83
CA VAL A 100 -5.16 -9.54 5.07
C VAL A 100 -4.84 -10.65 6.07
N ALA A 101 -4.42 -11.83 5.61
CA ALA A 101 -4.05 -12.94 6.49
C ALA A 101 -2.78 -12.61 7.31
N PHE A 102 -1.79 -11.95 6.71
CA PHE A 102 -0.60 -11.49 7.44
C PHE A 102 -0.93 -10.45 8.50
N TYR A 103 -1.85 -9.54 8.18
CA TYR A 103 -2.40 -8.59 9.14
C TYR A 103 -3.09 -9.32 10.31
N GLY A 104 -3.94 -10.31 10.00
CA GLY A 104 -4.66 -11.11 11.00
C GLY A 104 -3.72 -11.85 11.95
N VAL A 105 -2.68 -12.50 11.42
CA VAL A 105 -1.69 -13.20 12.25
C VAL A 105 -0.94 -12.24 13.18
N GLY A 106 -0.52 -11.07 12.68
CA GLY A 106 0.14 -10.06 13.50
C GLY A 106 -0.77 -9.50 14.60
N ALA A 107 -2.02 -9.20 14.26
CA ALA A 107 -3.02 -8.71 15.20
C ALA A 107 -3.37 -9.76 16.27
N TYR A 108 -3.49 -11.03 15.88
CA TYR A 108 -3.76 -12.13 16.81
C TYR A 108 -2.58 -12.34 17.76
N LEU A 109 -1.34 -12.32 17.26
CA LEU A 109 -0.15 -12.43 18.09
C LEU A 109 -0.03 -11.26 19.07
N TYR A 110 -0.31 -10.04 18.61
CA TYR A 110 -0.39 -8.87 19.49
C TYR A 110 -1.46 -9.06 20.56
N ALA A 111 -2.68 -9.46 20.18
CA ALA A 111 -3.78 -9.68 21.12
C ALA A 111 -3.44 -10.74 22.17
N LEU A 112 -2.76 -11.82 21.77
CA LEU A 112 -2.38 -12.91 22.65
C LEU A 112 -1.27 -12.53 23.65
N LEU A 113 -0.29 -11.72 23.22
CA LEU A 113 0.84 -11.29 24.07
C LEU A 113 0.51 -10.05 24.92
N ALA A 114 -0.39 -9.20 24.43
CA ALA A 114 -0.84 -8.01 25.16
C ALA A 114 -1.88 -8.35 26.24
N SER A 115 -2.56 -9.49 26.11
CA SER A 115 -3.63 -9.88 27.00
C SER A 115 -3.12 -10.83 28.12
N PRO A 116 -3.76 -10.84 29.30
CA PRO A 116 -3.26 -11.56 30.48
C PRO A 116 -3.27 -13.10 30.42
N GLN A 117 -3.53 -13.73 29.27
CA GLN A 117 -3.65 -15.20 29.15
C GLN A 117 -2.37 -15.92 29.59
N PHE A 118 -1.20 -15.31 29.40
CA PHE A 118 0.08 -15.87 29.83
C PHE A 118 0.55 -15.35 31.21
N GLY A 119 -0.29 -14.60 31.94
CA GLY A 119 0.04 -14.02 33.23
C GLY A 119 1.12 -12.92 33.20
N LEU A 120 1.56 -12.51 32.02
CA LEU A 120 2.60 -11.52 31.80
C LEU A 120 2.11 -10.52 30.74
N HIS A 121 1.93 -9.25 31.12
CA HIS A 121 1.62 -8.18 30.16
C HIS A 121 2.92 -7.63 29.62
N TRP A 122 3.28 -8.02 28.40
CA TRP A 122 4.52 -7.58 27.79
C TRP A 122 4.39 -6.12 27.33
N PRO A 123 5.44 -5.29 27.45
CA PRO A 123 5.38 -3.92 26.98
C PRO A 123 5.19 -3.88 25.46
N PHE A 124 4.37 -2.94 24.98
CA PHE A 124 4.07 -2.75 23.54
C PHE A 124 5.34 -2.76 22.67
N LEU A 125 6.39 -2.07 23.13
CA LEU A 125 7.68 -1.96 22.44
C LEU A 125 8.39 -3.29 22.21
N LEU A 126 8.10 -4.33 23.01
CA LEU A 126 8.71 -5.64 22.89
C LEU A 126 7.82 -6.61 22.11
N ILE A 127 6.50 -6.46 22.20
CA ILE A 127 5.54 -7.20 21.36
C ILE A 127 5.70 -6.79 19.89
N LEU A 128 5.91 -5.50 19.60
CA LEU A 128 6.03 -4.99 18.24
C LEU A 128 7.12 -5.67 17.39
N PRO A 129 8.42 -5.70 17.79
CA PRO A 129 9.46 -6.38 17.02
C PRO A 129 9.23 -7.89 16.96
N LEU A 130 8.65 -8.50 18.00
CA LEU A 130 8.35 -9.93 18.01
C LEU A 130 7.23 -10.27 17.01
N ALA A 131 6.19 -9.44 16.94
CA ALA A 131 5.12 -9.58 15.98
C ALA A 131 5.61 -9.38 14.54
N VAL A 132 6.45 -8.36 14.32
CA VAL A 132 7.11 -8.13 13.04
C VAL A 132 7.98 -9.33 12.66
N ALA A 133 8.79 -9.87 13.57
CA ALA A 133 9.65 -11.02 13.32
C ALA A 133 8.82 -12.27 12.98
N ALA A 134 7.75 -12.53 13.72
CA ALA A 134 6.88 -13.68 13.47
C ALA A 134 6.17 -13.60 12.12
N VAL A 135 5.60 -12.43 11.79
CA VAL A 135 4.94 -12.20 10.48
C VAL A 135 5.97 -12.24 9.35
N ALA A 136 7.16 -11.68 9.54
CA ALA A 136 8.24 -11.76 8.56
C ALA A 136 8.71 -13.20 8.32
N LEU A 137 8.80 -14.02 9.37
CA LEU A 137 9.16 -15.42 9.26
C LEU A 137 8.11 -16.22 8.50
N LEU A 138 6.83 -16.01 8.82
CA LEU A 138 5.71 -16.63 8.10
C LEU A 138 5.63 -16.16 6.64
N GLY A 139 5.80 -14.85 6.41
CA GLY A 139 5.88 -14.27 5.07
C GLY A 139 7.05 -14.82 4.26
N PHE A 140 8.20 -15.06 4.89
CA PHE A 140 9.34 -15.69 4.24
C PHE A 140 9.06 -17.17 3.91
N LEU A 141 8.50 -17.93 4.87
CA LEU A 141 8.17 -19.34 4.69
C LEU A 141 7.15 -19.56 3.58
N LEU A 142 6.15 -18.67 3.49
CA LEU A 142 5.08 -18.71 2.50
C LEU A 142 5.49 -18.05 1.17
N GLY A 143 6.33 -17.03 1.21
CA GLY A 143 6.83 -16.31 0.03
C GLY A 143 7.89 -17.09 -0.75
N ALA A 144 8.74 -17.84 -0.06
CA ALA A 144 9.78 -18.67 -0.69
C ALA A 144 9.25 -19.67 -1.74
N PRO A 145 8.18 -20.45 -1.48
CA PRO A 145 7.59 -21.33 -2.50
C PRO A 145 6.83 -20.53 -3.58
N SER A 146 6.28 -19.37 -3.22
CA SER A 146 5.42 -18.57 -4.09
C SER A 146 6.19 -17.83 -5.19
N LEU A 147 7.46 -17.49 -4.95
CA LEU A 147 8.40 -16.99 -5.96
C LEU A 147 8.65 -17.97 -7.12
N ARG A 148 8.31 -19.26 -6.96
CA ARG A 148 8.43 -20.26 -8.04
C ARG A 148 7.23 -20.26 -8.99
N LEU A 149 6.16 -19.55 -8.67
CA LEU A 149 4.92 -19.47 -9.45
C LEU A 149 4.87 -18.14 -10.22
N ARG A 150 4.41 -18.17 -11.47
CA ARG A 150 4.28 -16.97 -12.31
C ARG A 150 2.92 -16.30 -12.05
N GLY A 151 2.93 -14.99 -11.81
CA GLY A 151 1.80 -14.07 -11.94
C GLY A 151 0.46 -14.57 -11.39
N ASP A 152 -0.35 -15.14 -12.28
CA ASP A 152 -1.72 -15.58 -12.01
C ASP A 152 -1.79 -16.74 -11.00
N TYR A 153 -0.77 -17.60 -10.94
CA TYR A 153 -0.73 -18.71 -9.99
C TYR A 153 -0.40 -18.24 -8.57
N LEU A 154 0.31 -17.12 -8.42
CA LEU A 154 0.59 -16.54 -7.11
C LEU A 154 -0.69 -15.95 -6.49
N ALA A 155 -1.51 -15.28 -7.30
CA ALA A 155 -2.78 -14.71 -6.87
C ALA A 155 -3.75 -15.78 -6.32
N ILE A 156 -3.81 -16.95 -6.97
CA ILE A 156 -4.67 -18.06 -6.54
C ILE A 156 -4.19 -18.65 -5.20
N VAL A 157 -2.87 -18.84 -5.02
CA VAL A 157 -2.31 -19.38 -3.78
C VAL A 157 -2.53 -18.43 -2.60
N THR A 158 -2.35 -17.12 -2.81
CA THR A 158 -2.60 -16.13 -1.76
C THR A 158 -4.09 -16.01 -1.40
N LEU A 159 -5.00 -16.18 -2.36
CA LEU A 159 -6.44 -16.28 -2.10
C LEU A 159 -6.77 -17.51 -1.24
N GLY A 160 -6.21 -18.69 -1.58
CA GLY A 160 -6.38 -19.90 -0.79
C GLY A 160 -5.91 -19.74 0.65
N PHE A 161 -4.79 -19.06 0.87
CA PHE A 161 -4.30 -18.73 2.21
C PHE A 161 -5.22 -17.74 2.94
N GLY A 162 -5.67 -16.70 2.25
CA GLY A 162 -6.60 -15.70 2.79
C GLY A 162 -7.99 -16.25 3.16
N GLN A 163 -8.37 -17.42 2.65
CA GLN A 163 -9.61 -18.11 3.06
C GLN A 163 -9.46 -18.94 4.34
N ILE A 164 -8.23 -19.30 4.72
CA ILE A 164 -7.94 -20.17 5.88
C ILE A 164 -7.63 -19.35 7.13
N ALA A 165 -7.08 -18.14 6.96
CA ALA A 165 -6.73 -17.21 8.03
C ALA A 165 -7.94 -16.38 8.52
#